data_AF-A0A4U2D296-F1
#
_entry.id   AF-A0A4U2D296-F1
#
_cell.length_a   1.000
_cell.length_b   1.000
_cell.length_c   1.000
_cell.angle_alpha   90.00
_cell.angle_beta   90.00
_cell.angle_gamma   90.00
#
_symmetry.space_group_name_H-M   'P 1'
#
loop_
_entity.id
_entity.type
_entity.pdbx_description
1 polymer ?
#
loop_
_entity_poly.entity_id
_entity_poly.type
_entity_poly.pdbx_seq_one_letter_code
_entity_poly.pdbx_strand_id
1 'polypeptide(L)' 'MNYEGKVYRPWTEAKSILIQTTLGCSINTCTFCNMFSDKRFKVCDIEDVFKDIEEARLIYPYVESIFLIDGNVMAASTD' A
#
# COMPACT_ATOMS: atom_id res chain seq x y z
N MET A 1 2.31 1.13 -11.09
CA MET A 1 1.59 0.48 -9.99
C MET A 1 2.32 -0.82 -9.74
N ASN A 2 3.18 -0.84 -8.74
CA ASN A 2 3.99 -2.00 -8.39
C ASN A 2 3.52 -2.58 -7.06
N TYR A 3 2.84 -3.73 -7.12
CA TYR A 3 2.36 -4.44 -5.93
C TYR A 3 3.19 -5.68 -5.68
N GLU A 4 3.66 -5.84 -4.45
CA GLU A 4 4.39 -7.04 -4.03
C GLU A 4 3.59 -7.84 -3.00
N GLY A 5 3.45 -9.14 -3.30
CA GLY A 5 2.75 -10.15 -2.50
C GLY A 5 1.23 -9.94 -2.36
N LYS A 6 0.65 -10.44 -1.27
CA LYS A 6 -0.81 -10.42 -1.06
C LYS A 6 -1.30 -9.00 -0.79
N VAL A 7 -2.33 -8.57 -1.52
CA VAL A 7 -3.06 -7.32 -1.31
C VAL A 7 -4.49 -7.67 -0.91
N TYR A 8 -4.93 -7.10 0.21
CA TYR A 8 -6.29 -7.30 0.72
C TYR A 8 -7.10 -6.05 0.46
N ARG A 9 -8.31 -6.22 -0.09
CA ARG A 9 -9.20 -5.12 -0.44
C ARG A 9 -10.57 -5.28 0.22
N PRO A 10 -10.77 -4.65 1.39
CA PRO A 10 -12.07 -4.55 2.05
C PRO A 10 -13.16 -3.93 1.15
N TRP A 11 -14.42 -4.28 1.43
CA TRP A 11 -15.57 -3.82 0.64
C TRP A 11 -15.74 -2.30 0.66
N THR A 12 -15.37 -1.66 1.78
CA THR A 12 -15.35 -0.19 1.92
C THR A 12 -14.40 0.50 0.94
N GLU A 13 -13.34 -0.20 0.51
CA GLU A 13 -12.31 0.31 -0.39
C GLU A 13 -12.53 -0.16 -1.83
N ALA A 14 -13.67 -0.79 -2.14
CA ALA A 14 -13.93 -1.43 -3.44
C ALA A 14 -13.83 -0.47 -4.63
N LYS A 15 -14.11 0.83 -4.43
CA LYS A 15 -14.12 1.85 -5.50
C LYS A 15 -12.91 2.78 -5.50
N SER A 16 -11.98 2.60 -4.57
CA SER A 16 -10.84 3.51 -4.38
C SER A 16 -9.61 3.11 -5.20
N ILE A 17 -8.55 3.91 -5.19
CA ILE A 17 -7.24 3.41 -5.63
C ILE A 17 -6.48 2.95 -4.39
N LEU A 18 -5.82 1.80 -4.46
CA LEU A 18 -4.91 1.33 -3.43
C LEU A 18 -3.49 1.67 -3.90
N ILE A 19 -2.66 2.26 -3.05
CA ILE A 19 -1.26 2.54 -3.36
C ILE A 19 -0.40 1.92 -2.27
N GLN A 20 0.51 1.03 -2.67
CA GLN A 20 1.38 0.34 -1.73
C GLN A 20 2.56 1.24 -1.35
N THR A 21 2.52 1.80 -0.15
CA THR A 21 3.58 2.68 0.37
C THR A 21 4.57 1.97 1.28
N THR A 22 4.15 0.84 1.86
CA THR A 22 5.00 -0.04 2.64
C THR A 22 4.79 -1.47 2.20
N LEU A 23 5.71 -2.35 2.57
CA LEU A 23 5.59 -3.78 2.37
C LEU A 23 5.60 -4.43 3.75
N GLY A 24 4.58 -5.23 4.07
CA GLY A 24 4.54 -5.94 5.34
C GLY A 24 4.13 -5.06 6.53
N CYS A 25 4.48 -5.49 7.74
CA CYS A 25 4.18 -4.79 8.98
C CYS A 25 5.46 -4.67 9.83
N SER A 26 5.67 -3.53 10.49
CA SER A 26 6.85 -3.28 11.33
C SER A 26 6.95 -4.20 12.56
N ILE A 27 5.83 -4.79 12.99
CA ILE A 27 5.78 -5.67 14.17
C ILE A 27 5.89 -7.15 13.81
N ASN A 28 5.15 -7.59 12.78
CA ASN A 28 5.10 -8.96 12.19
C ASN A 28 5.30 -10.17 13.15
N THR A 29 4.89 -10.05 14.42
CA THR A 29 4.98 -11.10 15.46
C THR A 29 3.60 -11.53 15.96
N CYS A 30 2.54 -11.04 15.32
CA CYS A 30 1.15 -11.30 15.68
C CYS A 30 0.77 -12.74 15.34
N THR A 31 0.24 -13.48 16.33
CA THR A 31 -0.20 -14.89 16.15
C THR A 31 -1.46 -15.03 15.30
N PHE A 32 -2.25 -13.96 15.15
CA PHE A 32 -3.52 -13.97 14.41
C PHE A 32 -3.38 -13.47 12.96
N CYS A 33 -2.30 -12.75 12.63
CA CYS A 33 -2.18 -12.03 11.36
C CYS A 33 -1.43 -12.86 10.33
N ASN A 34 -2.17 -13.47 9.38
CA ASN A 34 -1.57 -14.17 8.23
C ASN A 34 -1.41 -13.26 6.99
N MET A 35 -1.65 -11.95 7.15
CA MET A 35 -1.62 -11.00 6.03
C MET A 35 -0.19 -10.71 5.55
N PHE A 36 0.76 -10.66 6.47
CA PHE A 36 2.15 -10.24 6.23
C PHE A 36 3.19 -11.32 6.56
N SER A 37 2.75 -12.56 6.81
CA SER A 37 3.61 -13.69 7.16
C SER A 37 4.69 -13.98 6.11
N ASP A 38 4.37 -13.73 4.83
CA ASP A 38 5.26 -13.98 3.69
C ASP A 38 6.15 -12.77 3.33
N LYS A 39 6.03 -11.63 4.04
CA LYS A 39 6.66 -10.35 3.67
C LYS A 39 7.58 -9.82 4.77
N ARG A 40 8.71 -9.22 4.38
CA ARG A 40 9.55 -8.44 5.30
C ARG A 40 9.16 -6.98 5.25
N PHE A 41 9.26 -6.30 6.40
CA PHE A 41 8.94 -4.89 6.49
C PHE A 41 9.90 -4.04 5.65
N LYS A 42 9.36 -3.24 4.72
CA LYS A 42 10.11 -2.26 3.92
C LYS A 42 9.23 -1.03 3.68
N VAL A 43 9.84 0.15 3.65
CA VAL A 43 9.18 1.38 3.17
C VAL A 43 9.53 1.54 1.68
N CYS A 44 8.52 1.80 0.84
CA CYS A 44 8.74 2.05 -0.58
C CYS A 44 9.42 3.41 -0.78
N ASP A 45 10.23 3.53 -1.83
CA ASP A 45 10.83 4.80 -2.20
C ASP A 45 9.72 5.78 -2.64
N ILE A 46 9.83 7.03 -2.20
CA ILE A 46 8.77 8.02 -2.44
C ILE A 46 8.58 8.32 -3.94
N GLU A 47 9.66 8.22 -4.71
CA GLU A 47 9.65 8.37 -6.17
C GLU A 47 8.78 7.30 -6.85
N ASP A 48 8.83 6.05 -6.37
CA ASP A 48 7.98 4.97 -6.88
C ASP A 48 6.51 5.19 -6.54
N VAL A 49 6.23 5.73 -5.34
CA VAL A 49 4.86 6.09 -4.93
C VAL A 49 4.29 7.19 -5.83
N PHE A 50 5.08 8.23 -6.13
CA PHE A 50 4.66 9.30 -7.05
C PHE A 50 4.45 8.77 -8.47
N LYS A 51 5.31 7.88 -8.94
CA LYS A 51 5.15 7.22 -10.25
C LYS A 51 3.85 6.41 -10.30
N ASP A 52 3.52 5.70 -9.23
CA ASP A 52 2.27 4.95 -9.12
C ASP A 52 1.04 5.87 -9.14
N ILE A 53 1.10 7.05 -8.53
CA ILE A 53 0.05 8.07 -8.59
C ILE A 53 -0.14 8.57 -10.03
N GLU A 54 0.95 8.91 -10.72
CA GLU A 54 0.90 9.40 -12.10
C GLU A 54 0.34 8.33 -13.05
N GLU A 55 0.77 7.08 -12.92
CA GLU A 55 0.21 5.97 -13.68
C GLU A 55 -1.27 5.74 -13.36
N ALA A 56 -1.67 5.86 -12.09
CA ALA A 56 -3.06 5.69 -11.72
C ALA A 56 -3.96 6.80 -12.28
N ARG A 57 -3.45 8.05 -12.37
CA ARG A 57 -4.14 9.18 -12.99
C ARG A 57 -4.37 8.96 -14.50
N LEU A 58 -3.44 8.32 -15.19
CA LEU A 58 -3.59 8.01 -16.62
C LEU A 58 -4.67 6.95 -16.88
N ILE A 59 -4.83 6.00 -15.95
CA ILE A 59 -5.79 4.90 -16.08
C ILE A 59 -7.17 5.29 -15.56
N TYR A 60 -7.23 6.01 -14.43
CA TYR A 60 -8.45 6.38 -13.74
C TYR A 60 -8.58 7.91 -13.72
N PRO A 61 -9.34 8.51 -14.65
CA PRO A 61 -9.45 9.96 -14.78
C PRO A 61 -10.17 10.62 -13.59
N TYR A 62 -10.98 9.85 -12.86
CA TYR A 62 -11.68 10.32 -11.67
C TYR A 62 -11.76 9.21 -10.63
N VAL A 63 -11.35 9.53 -9.40
CA VAL A 63 -11.52 8.69 -8.22
C VAL A 63 -11.92 9.54 -7.03
N GLU A 64 -12.80 9.02 -6.18
CA GLU A 64 -13.25 9.73 -4.98
C GLU A 64 -12.25 9.62 -3.82
N SER A 65 -11.46 8.56 -3.78
CA SER A 65 -10.57 8.26 -2.67
C SER A 65 -9.38 7.40 -3.07
N ILE A 66 -8.27 7.59 -2.35
CA ILE A 66 -7.04 6.81 -2.46
C ILE A 66 -6.71 6.29 -1.05
N PHE A 67 -6.38 5.01 -0.96
CA PHE A 67 -5.96 4.33 0.27
C PHE A 67 -4.49 3.96 0.14
N LEU A 68 -3.70 4.39 1.12
CA LEU A 68 -2.32 3.93 1.26
C LEU A 68 -2.36 2.63 2.05
N ILE A 69 -1.75 1.58 1.52
CA ILE A 69 -1.90 0.21 2.06
C ILE A 69 -0.59 -0.37 2.60
N ASP A 70 -0.74 -1.55 3.21
CA ASP A 70 0.20 -2.31 4.04
C ASP A 70 0.24 -1.86 5.52
N GLY A 71 1.05 -2.55 6.32
CA GLY A 71 0.85 -2.66 7.77
C GLY A 71 1.25 -1.43 8.57
N ASN A 72 2.12 -0.56 8.06
CA ASN A 72 2.51 0.67 8.76
C ASN A 72 2.87 1.79 7.80
N VAL A 73 1.85 2.40 7.19
CA VAL A 73 2.02 3.53 6.27
C VAL A 73 2.64 4.78 6.92
N MET A 74 2.51 4.91 8.24
CA MET A 74 3.05 6.04 9.01
C MET A 74 4.57 5.95 9.23
N ALA A 75 5.20 4.85 8.82
CA ALA A 75 6.65 4.69 8.88
C ALA A 75 7.40 5.44 7.77
N ALA A 76 6.70 5.96 6.76
CA ALA A 76 7.31 6.78 5.72
C ALA A 76 7.83 8.10 6.30
N SER A 77 9.05 8.50 5.92
CA SER A 77 9.63 9.78 6.33
C SER A 77 8.94 10.96 5.66
N THR A 78 8.89 12.10 6.35
CA THR A 78 8.23 13.33 5.87
C THR A 78 9.21 14.47 5.55
N ASP A 79 10.51 14.23 5.71
CA ASP A 79 11.59 15.22 5.49
C ASP A 79 11.88 15.50 4.02
#